data_AF-A0A850R4P9-F1
#
_entry.id   AF-A0A850R4P9-F1
#
_cell.length_a   1.000
_cell.length_b   1.000
_cell.length_c   1.000
_cell.angle_alpha   90.00
_cell.angle_beta   90.00
_cell.angle_gamma   90.00
#
_symmetry.space_group_name_H-M   'P 1'
#
loop_
_entity.id
_entity.type
_entity.pdbx_description
1 polymer ?
#
loop_
_entity_poly.entity_id
_entity_poly.type
_entity_poly.pdbx_seq_one_letter_code
_entity_poly.pdbx_strand_id
1 'polypeptide(L)'
;MNSDISLIRISSLLLVVAGSTIEPAGADSLLFPVLVSNAPNVTTIASVVDGPTAGGGATHLTYIYRYKDAFDSSGVANRNGNCSTRTLTRSSISGDVVSFDVAGAFEGGNALFGDANFYGGGFGLGVTGPQRGYLLVTNTNSTGSPLAVGDNLDLSGEFVVMEIAGGAAWGGKAINDVNRENFDFINANIAGGGVYSALPSNGTPYRRFTFAPPSEWSTRFFVTPIGANMDSAQLTAPVSVADLYDRDGQSRPFTSIVLSVTCTAAVDLRDLVDSSTWAAVENTGGWASFGANDAVIYKLEYSSDPQYNGTVNNGFLLSDSALP
;
A
#
# COMPACT_ATOMS: atom_id res chain seq x y z
N MET A 1 -41.86 19.66 -73.48
CA MET A 1 -41.55 18.26 -73.80
C MET A 1 -40.26 17.90 -73.08
N ASN A 2 -40.30 16.76 -72.39
CA ASN A 2 -39.35 16.21 -71.43
C ASN A 2 -37.87 16.34 -71.78
N SER A 3 -37.05 16.57 -70.74
CA SER A 3 -35.87 15.75 -70.43
C SER A 3 -35.53 15.91 -68.94
N ASP A 4 -35.79 14.84 -68.18
CA ASP A 4 -35.28 14.61 -66.83
C ASP A 4 -33.74 14.60 -66.80
N ILE A 5 -33.14 15.20 -65.77
CA ILE A 5 -31.81 14.80 -65.27
C ILE A 5 -31.87 14.69 -63.74
N SER A 6 -32.07 13.45 -63.30
CA SER A 6 -31.39 12.75 -62.21
C SER A 6 -30.96 13.54 -60.96
N LEU A 7 -31.58 13.14 -59.85
CA LEU A 7 -31.06 13.06 -58.48
C LEU A 7 -29.55 13.31 -58.31
N ILE A 8 -29.20 14.27 -57.44
CA ILE A 8 -28.10 14.11 -56.48
C ILE A 8 -28.71 14.24 -55.09
N ARG A 9 -28.98 13.09 -54.46
CA ARG A 9 -29.20 13.04 -53.02
C ARG A 9 -27.86 13.37 -52.36
N ILE A 10 -27.76 14.57 -51.79
CA ILE A 10 -26.72 14.87 -50.81
C ILE A 10 -27.06 14.02 -49.58
N SER A 11 -26.46 12.83 -49.51
CA SER A 11 -26.47 12.04 -48.28
C SER A 11 -25.65 12.82 -47.26
N SER A 12 -26.33 13.42 -46.30
CA SER A 12 -25.71 13.97 -45.10
C SER A 12 -24.97 12.84 -44.39
N LEU A 13 -23.67 12.74 -44.64
CA LEU A 13 -22.79 11.87 -43.87
C LEU A 13 -22.72 12.46 -42.46
N LEU A 14 -23.51 11.89 -41.55
CA LEU A 14 -23.44 12.19 -40.14
C LEU A 14 -22.08 11.68 -39.64
N LEU A 15 -21.10 12.58 -39.54
CA LEU A 15 -19.85 12.30 -38.87
C LEU A 15 -20.17 12.11 -37.38
N VAL A 16 -20.33 10.85 -36.98
CA VAL A 16 -20.29 10.47 -35.56
C VAL A 16 -18.86 10.75 -35.12
N VAL A 17 -18.64 11.90 -34.50
CA VAL A 17 -17.47 12.11 -33.65
C VAL A 17 -17.66 11.12 -32.50
N ALA A 18 -17.08 9.93 -32.63
CA ALA A 18 -16.81 9.10 -31.48
C ALA A 18 -15.93 9.97 -30.57
N GLY A 19 -16.54 10.53 -29.52
CA GLY A 19 -15.81 11.18 -28.46
C GLY A 19 -14.91 10.12 -27.86
N SER A 20 -13.64 10.13 -28.26
CA SER A 20 -12.60 9.46 -27.51
C SER A 20 -12.58 10.16 -26.16
N THR A 21 -12.97 9.45 -25.12
CA THR A 21 -12.62 9.81 -23.76
C THR A 21 -11.10 9.69 -23.69
N ILE A 22 -10.41 10.80 -23.95
CA ILE A 22 -9.00 10.93 -23.59
C ILE A 22 -9.01 10.98 -22.07
N GLU A 23 -8.84 9.82 -21.45
CA GLU A 23 -8.51 9.76 -20.03
C GLU A 23 -7.22 10.59 -19.85
N PRO A 24 -7.19 11.60 -18.96
CA PRO A 24 -5.97 12.36 -18.72
C PRO A 24 -4.89 11.39 -18.21
N ALA A 25 -3.71 11.43 -18.82
CA ALA A 25 -2.58 10.65 -18.37
C ALA A 25 -2.22 11.01 -16.91
N GLY A 26 -2.19 10.00 -16.03
CA GLY A 26 -1.79 10.12 -14.63
C GLY A 26 -0.27 10.31 -14.46
N ALA A 27 0.15 10.70 -13.26
CA ALA A 27 1.56 10.85 -12.91
C ALA A 27 2.06 9.59 -12.20
N ASP A 28 3.20 9.06 -12.66
CA ASP A 28 3.83 7.88 -12.08
C ASP A 28 4.00 7.98 -10.55
N SER A 29 3.57 6.95 -9.80
CA SER A 29 3.23 7.01 -8.38
C SER A 29 3.40 5.65 -7.70
N LEU A 30 4.33 5.59 -6.75
CA LEU A 30 4.67 4.40 -5.99
C LEU A 30 4.07 4.43 -4.57
N LEU A 31 3.37 3.36 -4.15
CA LEU A 31 2.82 3.21 -2.81
C LEU A 31 3.68 2.30 -1.93
N PHE A 32 4.21 2.84 -0.84
CA PHE A 32 4.73 2.09 0.30
C PHE A 32 3.60 1.85 1.29
N PRO A 33 3.00 0.65 1.33
CA PRO A 33 1.73 0.44 2.00
C PRO A 33 1.84 0.43 3.52
N VAL A 34 3.05 0.28 4.06
CA VAL A 34 3.28 0.26 5.51
C VAL A 34 4.52 1.07 5.83
N LEU A 35 4.34 2.05 6.69
CA LEU A 35 5.39 2.76 7.40
C LEU A 35 5.14 2.68 8.89
N VAL A 36 6.22 2.46 9.63
CA VAL A 36 6.23 2.56 11.08
C VAL A 36 7.43 3.39 11.51
N SER A 37 7.20 4.35 12.39
CA SER A 37 8.24 5.18 13.00
C SER A 37 8.03 5.18 14.50
N ASN A 38 9.04 4.83 15.28
CA ASN A 38 9.07 4.97 16.74
C ASN A 38 10.52 5.03 17.20
N ALA A 39 11.24 6.06 16.74
CA ALA A 39 12.66 6.21 17.04
C ALA A 39 12.92 6.23 18.56
N PRO A 40 13.97 5.56 19.06
CA PRO A 40 14.97 4.77 18.32
C PRO A 40 14.63 3.27 18.20
N ASN A 41 13.42 2.84 18.58
CA ASN A 41 13.09 1.42 18.74
C ASN A 41 12.58 0.75 17.46
N VAL A 42 11.82 1.49 16.64
CA VAL A 42 11.31 1.00 15.37
C VAL A 42 11.54 2.06 14.31
N THR A 43 12.06 1.64 13.16
CA THR A 43 12.12 2.51 11.99
C THR A 43 11.81 1.77 10.69
N THR A 44 11.40 2.52 9.67
CA THR A 44 11.28 2.05 8.29
C THR A 44 12.38 2.69 7.46
N ILE A 45 13.22 1.88 6.81
CA ILE A 45 14.08 2.34 5.73
C ILE A 45 13.32 2.12 4.43
N ALA A 46 13.10 3.21 3.69
CA ALA A 46 12.54 3.15 2.34
C ALA A 46 13.65 3.40 1.33
N SER A 47 13.63 2.65 0.24
CA SER A 47 14.50 2.85 -0.92
C SER A 47 13.63 3.10 -2.13
N VAL A 48 13.94 4.17 -2.86
CA VAL A 48 13.26 4.55 -4.11
C VAL A 48 14.27 4.55 -5.22
N VAL A 49 13.91 3.93 -6.33
CA VAL A 49 14.66 3.93 -7.59
C VAL A 49 13.84 4.73 -8.59
N ASP A 50 14.46 5.79 -9.10
CA ASP A 50 13.96 6.59 -10.22
C ASP A 50 14.60 6.07 -11.51
N GLY A 51 13.82 5.38 -12.34
CA GLY A 51 14.31 4.76 -13.57
C GLY A 51 14.91 5.75 -14.57
N PRO A 52 15.69 5.27 -15.57
CA PRO A 52 16.26 6.16 -16.58
C PRO A 52 15.17 6.83 -17.44
N THR A 53 15.21 8.16 -17.54
CA THR A 53 14.18 8.93 -18.26
C THR A 53 14.37 8.94 -19.76
N ALA A 54 13.35 8.47 -20.49
CA ALA A 54 13.20 8.74 -21.92
C ALA A 54 12.38 10.02 -22.17
N GLY A 55 12.92 11.19 -21.79
CA GLY A 55 12.47 12.48 -22.36
C GLY A 55 11.27 13.21 -21.71
N GLY A 56 11.11 13.20 -20.39
CA GLY A 56 10.08 13.98 -19.67
C GLY A 56 10.68 14.85 -18.56
N GLY A 57 10.22 16.10 -18.42
CA GLY A 57 10.78 17.12 -17.50
C GLY A 57 10.54 16.89 -16.00
N ALA A 58 10.29 15.65 -15.55
CA ALA A 58 10.33 15.31 -14.13
C ALA A 58 11.76 15.45 -13.63
N THR A 59 11.94 16.36 -12.68
CA THR A 59 13.23 16.70 -12.09
C THR A 59 13.21 16.49 -10.58
N HIS A 60 12.06 16.10 -10.05
CA HIS A 60 11.79 16.01 -8.63
C HIS A 60 10.83 14.85 -8.36
N LEU A 61 11.05 14.20 -7.23
CA LEU A 61 10.08 13.29 -6.64
C LEU A 61 9.40 13.98 -5.47
N THR A 62 8.08 13.82 -5.38
CA THR A 62 7.31 14.28 -4.23
C THR A 62 6.92 13.09 -3.36
N TYR A 63 7.34 13.16 -2.09
CA TYR A 63 7.12 12.18 -1.05
C TYR A 63 5.96 12.66 -0.18
N ILE A 64 4.84 11.94 -0.23
CA ILE A 64 3.61 12.26 0.50
C ILE A 64 3.41 11.22 1.58
N TYR A 65 3.68 11.61 2.82
CA TYR A 65 3.40 10.81 3.99
C TYR A 65 1.96 11.03 4.43
N ARG A 66 1.25 9.93 4.64
CA ARG A 66 -0.08 9.91 5.25
C ARG A 66 -0.02 9.03 6.48
N TYR A 67 -0.13 9.65 7.64
CA TYR A 67 0.26 9.02 8.91
C TYR A 67 -0.62 9.44 10.07
N LYS A 68 -0.55 8.68 11.15
CA LYS A 68 -1.21 8.97 12.42
C LYS A 68 -0.46 8.31 13.58
N ASP A 69 -0.78 8.75 14.79
CA ASP A 69 -0.32 8.08 16.00
C ASP A 69 -0.77 6.62 15.99
N ALA A 70 0.16 5.72 16.30
CA ALA A 70 -0.04 4.28 16.40
C ALA A 70 -1.08 3.91 17.47
N PHE A 71 -1.14 4.70 18.52
CA PHE A 71 -2.01 4.52 19.67
C PHE A 71 -2.78 5.80 19.95
N ASP A 72 -4.00 5.67 20.44
CA ASP A 72 -4.78 6.81 20.91
C ASP A 72 -4.32 7.27 22.32
N SER A 73 -4.95 8.31 22.86
CA SER A 73 -4.62 8.86 24.17
C SER A 73 -4.85 7.89 25.35
N SER A 74 -5.55 6.78 25.13
CA SER A 74 -5.76 5.71 26.11
C SER A 74 -4.75 4.57 25.97
N GLY A 75 -3.84 4.64 24.99
CA GLY A 75 -2.85 3.60 24.71
C GLY A 75 -3.38 2.44 23.88
N VAL A 76 -4.60 2.54 23.32
CA VAL A 76 -5.21 1.52 22.48
C VAL A 76 -4.83 1.76 21.02
N ALA A 77 -4.77 0.70 20.21
CA ALA A 77 -4.45 0.80 18.79
C ALA A 77 -5.40 1.77 18.07
N ASN A 78 -4.84 2.81 17.46
CA ASN A 78 -5.61 3.87 16.83
C ASN A 78 -6.12 3.43 15.44
N ARG A 79 -7.28 2.76 15.38
CA ARG A 79 -7.83 2.21 14.12
C ARG A 79 -8.57 3.25 13.27
N ASN A 80 -9.30 4.15 13.92
CA ASN A 80 -10.23 5.08 13.26
C ASN A 80 -9.79 6.56 13.33
N GLY A 81 -8.64 6.84 13.93
CA GLY A 81 -8.12 8.21 13.99
C GLY A 81 -7.77 8.76 12.61
N ASN A 82 -7.89 10.08 12.49
CA ASN A 82 -7.61 10.80 11.26
C ASN A 82 -6.13 10.80 10.88
N CYS A 83 -5.84 10.86 9.58
CA CYS A 83 -4.49 11.06 9.09
C CYS A 83 -4.08 12.53 9.10
N SER A 84 -2.81 12.74 9.36
CA SER A 84 -2.08 13.94 8.94
C SER A 84 -1.35 13.68 7.62
N THR A 85 -1.09 14.75 6.87
CA THR A 85 -0.26 14.72 5.66
C THR A 85 1.04 15.49 5.88
N ARG A 86 2.15 14.96 5.36
CA ARG A 86 3.39 15.72 5.19
C ARG A 86 3.93 15.47 3.79
N THR A 87 4.21 16.55 3.06
CA THR A 87 4.67 16.49 1.68
C THR A 87 6.07 17.07 1.58
N LEU A 88 6.97 16.36 0.90
CA LEU A 88 8.35 16.79 0.65
C LEU A 88 8.64 16.66 -0.84
N THR A 89 9.04 17.74 -1.51
CA THR A 89 9.54 17.68 -2.89
C THR A 89 11.05 17.71 -2.87
N ARG A 90 11.69 16.73 -3.51
CA ARG A 90 13.15 16.56 -3.55
C ARG A 90 13.61 16.45 -4.98
N SER A 91 14.74 17.07 -5.31
CA SER A 91 15.33 16.91 -6.64
C SER A 91 15.70 15.44 -6.86
N SER A 92 15.46 14.95 -8.06
CA SER A 92 15.83 13.60 -8.49
C SER A 92 16.49 13.67 -9.86
N ILE A 93 17.27 12.67 -10.18
CA ILE A 93 17.88 12.52 -11.51
C ILE A 93 17.51 11.17 -12.09
N SER A 94 17.53 11.10 -13.42
CA SER A 94 17.37 9.85 -14.15
C SER A 94 18.33 8.76 -13.66
N GLY A 95 17.81 7.60 -13.26
CA GLY A 95 18.61 6.49 -12.75
C GLY A 95 19.06 6.65 -11.30
N ASP A 96 18.42 7.54 -10.54
CA ASP A 96 18.75 7.78 -9.14
C ASP A 96 18.24 6.66 -8.22
N VAL A 97 18.97 6.42 -7.14
CA VAL A 97 18.59 5.48 -6.08
C VAL A 97 18.85 6.15 -4.74
N VAL A 98 17.79 6.36 -3.98
CA VAL A 98 17.89 6.96 -2.65
C VAL A 98 17.28 6.06 -1.59
N SER A 99 18.05 5.78 -0.55
CA SER A 99 17.57 5.11 0.66
C SER A 99 17.56 6.09 1.82
N PHE A 100 16.50 6.08 2.63
CA PHE A 100 16.36 6.99 3.76
C PHE A 100 15.57 6.37 4.91
N ASP A 101 15.85 6.88 6.11
CA ASP A 101 15.13 6.53 7.32
C ASP A 101 13.88 7.42 7.47
N VAL A 102 12.70 6.81 7.46
CA VAL A 102 11.41 7.48 7.62
C VAL A 102 11.25 8.10 9.01
N ALA A 103 11.72 7.43 10.06
CA ALA A 103 11.71 7.97 11.42
C ALA A 103 12.76 9.06 11.64
N GLY A 104 13.82 9.05 10.83
CA GLY A 104 14.97 9.91 10.95
C GLY A 104 15.89 9.58 12.13
N ALA A 105 15.86 8.32 12.60
CA ALA A 105 16.76 7.84 13.64
C ALA A 105 18.21 7.71 13.13
N PHE A 106 18.38 7.31 11.87
CA PHE A 106 19.65 7.26 11.15
C PHE A 106 19.82 8.50 10.29
N GLU A 107 21.00 9.13 10.37
CA GLU A 107 21.40 10.32 9.60
C GLU A 107 20.37 11.47 9.62
N GLY A 108 19.52 11.55 10.65
CA GLY A 108 18.46 12.55 10.74
C GLY A 108 17.39 12.45 9.64
N GLY A 109 17.28 11.28 8.98
CA GLY A 109 16.37 11.06 7.85
C GLY A 109 16.89 11.64 6.53
N ASN A 110 18.18 11.98 6.45
CA ASN A 110 18.83 12.26 5.16
C ASN A 110 19.07 10.97 4.37
N ALA A 111 19.56 11.11 3.13
CA ALA A 111 19.98 9.98 2.33
C ALA A 111 21.06 9.17 3.08
N LEU A 112 20.93 7.84 3.01
CA LEU A 112 21.78 6.88 3.71
C LEU A 112 22.92 6.39 2.81
N PHE A 113 23.75 5.51 3.38
CA PHE A 113 24.79 4.77 2.66
C PHE A 113 25.85 5.62 1.95
N GLY A 114 26.09 6.84 2.45
CA GLY A 114 27.09 7.75 1.90
C GLY A 114 26.69 8.38 0.56
N ASP A 115 25.40 8.38 0.24
CA ASP A 115 24.87 9.07 -0.91
C ASP A 115 25.21 10.57 -0.85
N ALA A 116 25.92 11.04 -1.87
CA ALA A 116 26.45 12.39 -1.99
C ALA A 116 25.56 13.31 -2.85
N ASN A 117 24.45 12.79 -3.39
CA ASN A 117 23.54 13.57 -4.20
C ASN A 117 22.89 14.70 -3.38
N PHE A 118 22.64 15.83 -4.04
CA PHE A 118 21.97 16.96 -3.41
C PHE A 118 20.48 16.92 -3.71
N TYR A 119 19.71 16.51 -2.70
CA TYR A 119 18.25 16.36 -2.76
C TYR A 119 17.46 17.62 -2.37
N GLY A 120 18.15 18.67 -1.90
CA GLY A 120 17.52 19.86 -1.35
C GLY A 120 16.94 19.68 0.07
N GLY A 121 17.21 18.56 0.74
CA GLY A 121 16.86 18.30 2.14
C GLY A 121 16.66 16.82 2.46
N GLY A 122 16.44 16.50 3.73
CA GLY A 122 16.16 15.13 4.18
C GLY A 122 14.74 14.63 3.83
N PHE A 123 14.52 13.34 3.97
CA PHE A 123 13.30 12.64 3.58
C PHE A 123 12.42 12.24 4.78
N GLY A 124 12.97 12.21 6.00
CA GLY A 124 12.27 11.75 7.19
C GLY A 124 10.93 12.45 7.47
N LEU A 125 10.02 11.69 8.10
CA LEU A 125 8.68 12.14 8.52
C LEU A 125 8.73 13.27 9.55
N GLY A 126 9.81 13.35 10.34
CA GLY A 126 10.11 14.45 11.26
C GLY A 126 9.00 14.73 12.29
N VAL A 127 8.38 13.67 12.81
CA VAL A 127 7.44 13.72 13.94
C VAL A 127 7.92 12.77 15.02
N THR A 128 7.55 13.05 16.27
CA THR A 128 7.98 12.26 17.43
C THR A 128 6.93 11.22 17.83
N GLY A 129 7.38 10.17 18.52
CA GLY A 129 6.50 9.12 19.04
C GLY A 129 6.13 8.05 18.01
N PRO A 130 5.34 7.05 18.41
CA PRO A 130 5.01 5.91 17.57
C PRO A 130 3.95 6.31 16.53
N GLN A 131 4.36 6.32 15.26
CA GLN A 131 3.53 6.61 14.10
C GLN A 131 3.34 5.38 13.22
N ARG A 132 2.21 5.35 12.52
CA ARG A 132 1.94 4.40 11.43
C ARG A 132 1.33 5.15 10.26
N GLY A 133 1.61 4.69 9.05
CA GLY A 133 1.11 5.33 7.85
C GLY A 133 1.51 4.60 6.57
N TYR A 134 1.41 5.32 5.47
CA TYR A 134 1.91 4.94 4.15
C TYR A 134 2.64 6.12 3.52
N LEU A 135 3.47 5.84 2.51
CA LEU A 135 4.18 6.84 1.72
C LEU A 135 3.79 6.67 0.26
N LEU A 136 3.42 7.76 -0.38
CA LEU A 136 3.30 7.86 -1.84
C LEU A 136 4.52 8.60 -2.36
N VAL A 137 5.13 8.10 -3.42
CA VAL A 137 6.23 8.78 -4.11
C VAL A 137 5.83 8.98 -5.55
N THR A 138 5.81 10.23 -6.03
CA THR A 138 5.33 10.54 -7.38
C THR A 138 6.30 11.42 -8.16
N ASN A 139 6.31 11.25 -9.46
CA ASN A 139 7.03 12.09 -10.40
C ASN A 139 6.43 13.50 -10.49
N THR A 140 7.25 14.52 -10.24
CA THR A 140 6.82 15.93 -10.16
C THR A 140 7.81 16.91 -10.79
N ASN A 141 7.35 18.15 -10.98
CA ASN A 141 8.23 19.29 -11.26
C ASN A 141 8.80 19.88 -9.94
N SER A 142 9.63 20.93 -10.06
CA SER A 142 10.24 21.62 -8.92
C SER A 142 9.25 22.31 -7.97
N THR A 143 7.99 22.50 -8.38
CA THR A 143 6.93 23.05 -7.53
C THR A 143 6.08 21.95 -6.87
N GLY A 144 6.43 20.68 -7.06
CA GLY A 144 5.68 19.53 -6.53
C GLY A 144 4.40 19.21 -7.29
N SER A 145 4.22 19.77 -8.50
CA SER A 145 3.07 19.44 -9.35
C SER A 145 3.32 18.11 -10.05
N PRO A 146 2.37 17.15 -10.00
CA PRO A 146 2.47 15.88 -10.69
C PRO A 146 2.74 16.05 -12.18
N LEU A 147 3.66 15.24 -12.72
CA LEU A 147 3.97 15.20 -14.14
C LEU A 147 3.67 13.81 -14.69
N ALA A 148 2.88 13.76 -15.77
CA ALA A 148 2.71 12.55 -16.55
C ALA A 148 4.03 12.28 -17.30
N VAL A 149 4.67 11.18 -16.92
CA VAL A 149 6.00 10.81 -17.42
C VAL A 149 6.00 9.63 -18.40
N GLY A 150 4.82 9.08 -18.70
CA GLY A 150 4.62 8.02 -19.70
C GLY A 150 5.07 6.63 -19.22
N ASP A 151 4.84 5.62 -20.08
CA ASP A 151 4.90 4.19 -19.77
C ASP A 151 6.32 3.60 -19.59
N ASN A 152 7.35 4.44 -19.44
CA ASN A 152 8.76 4.03 -19.46
C ASN A 152 9.56 4.48 -18.22
N LEU A 153 8.90 5.04 -17.19
CA LEU A 153 9.57 5.49 -15.97
C LEU A 153 9.21 4.60 -14.80
N ASP A 154 9.79 3.41 -14.72
CA ASP A 154 9.45 2.46 -13.66
C ASP A 154 9.99 2.97 -12.31
N LEU A 155 9.20 3.77 -11.58
CA LEU A 155 9.43 3.96 -10.16
C LEU A 155 9.34 2.59 -9.52
N SER A 156 10.41 2.24 -8.80
CA SER A 156 10.41 1.04 -7.98
C SER A 156 10.93 1.37 -6.60
N GLY A 157 10.54 0.55 -5.64
CA GLY A 157 11.01 0.76 -4.29
C GLY A 157 10.79 -0.44 -3.41
N GLU A 158 11.57 -0.44 -2.34
CA GLU A 158 11.57 -1.48 -1.34
C GLU A 158 11.64 -0.83 0.02
N PHE A 159 11.05 -1.47 1.02
CA PHE A 159 11.12 -1.00 2.39
C PHE A 159 11.45 -2.14 3.32
N VAL A 160 12.16 -1.80 4.39
CA VAL A 160 12.38 -2.66 5.54
C VAL A 160 11.99 -1.90 6.80
N VAL A 161 11.09 -2.48 7.57
CA VAL A 161 10.81 -2.08 8.94
C VAL A 161 11.73 -2.88 9.85
N MET A 162 12.46 -2.18 10.70
CA MET A 162 13.40 -2.74 11.66
C MET A 162 12.90 -2.41 13.06
N GLU A 163 12.67 -3.44 13.87
CA GLU A 163 12.48 -3.36 15.30
C GLU A 163 13.84 -3.65 15.95
N ILE A 164 14.44 -2.59 16.49
CA ILE A 164 15.86 -2.57 16.87
C ILE A 164 16.09 -3.26 18.20
N ALA A 165 15.13 -3.19 19.13
CA ALA A 165 15.33 -3.70 20.49
C ALA A 165 15.22 -5.23 20.57
N GLY A 166 14.27 -5.83 19.85
CA GLY A 166 14.10 -7.28 19.71
C GLY A 166 14.86 -7.88 18.52
N GLY A 167 15.41 -7.06 17.63
CA GLY A 167 16.26 -7.51 16.52
C GLY A 167 15.47 -8.18 15.39
N ALA A 168 14.23 -7.74 15.17
CA ALA A 168 13.38 -8.23 14.09
C ALA A 168 13.36 -7.26 12.90
N ALA A 169 13.26 -7.79 11.70
CA ALA A 169 13.06 -6.98 10.50
C ALA A 169 12.08 -7.67 9.56
N TRP A 170 11.26 -6.87 8.89
CA TRP A 170 10.35 -7.32 7.84
C TRP A 170 10.24 -6.24 6.79
N GLY A 171 9.83 -6.60 5.59
CA GLY A 171 9.82 -5.65 4.50
C GLY A 171 9.04 -6.15 3.32
N GLY A 172 9.12 -5.39 2.24
CA GLY A 172 8.48 -5.75 1.00
C GLY A 172 8.83 -4.77 -0.09
N LYS A 173 8.24 -5.01 -1.25
CA LYS A 173 8.26 -4.07 -2.36
C LYS A 173 7.15 -3.07 -2.19
N ALA A 174 7.41 -1.84 -2.62
CA ALA A 174 6.37 -0.87 -2.86
C ALA A 174 5.51 -1.31 -4.07
N ILE A 175 4.31 -0.77 -4.15
CA ILE A 175 3.27 -1.17 -5.09
C ILE A 175 3.15 -0.10 -6.17
N ASN A 176 3.13 -0.54 -7.42
CA ASN A 176 2.87 0.24 -8.62
C ASN A 176 1.55 -0.28 -9.25
N ASP A 177 0.71 0.57 -9.84
CA ASP A 177 -0.51 0.12 -10.52
C ASP A 177 -0.24 -0.15 -12.02
N VAL A 178 -0.63 -1.34 -12.49
CA VAL A 178 -0.55 -1.78 -13.91
C VAL A 178 -1.14 -0.80 -14.93
N ASN A 179 -2.03 0.11 -14.53
CA ASN A 179 -2.73 1.07 -15.42
C ASN A 179 -2.26 2.52 -15.34
N ARG A 180 -1.01 2.76 -14.94
CA ARG A 180 -0.35 4.08 -15.06
C ARG A 180 -0.84 5.09 -14.02
N GLU A 181 -0.75 4.65 -12.76
CA GLU A 181 -0.21 5.46 -11.68
C GLU A 181 -0.85 6.85 -11.47
N ASN A 182 -1.69 6.95 -10.45
CA ASN A 182 -1.98 8.20 -9.77
C ASN A 182 -2.23 7.85 -8.29
N PHE A 183 -2.65 8.81 -7.49
CA PHE A 183 -2.94 8.55 -6.08
C PHE A 183 -4.16 7.65 -5.84
N ASP A 184 -4.84 7.15 -6.86
CA ASP A 184 -6.11 6.45 -6.71
C ASP A 184 -5.99 4.95 -6.40
N PHE A 185 -4.85 4.30 -6.72
CA PHE A 185 -4.57 2.86 -6.49
C PHE A 185 -5.84 2.00 -6.43
N ILE A 186 -6.48 1.74 -7.57
CA ILE A 186 -7.79 1.11 -7.58
C ILE A 186 -7.70 -0.40 -7.35
N ASN A 187 -8.72 -0.98 -6.72
CA ASN A 187 -8.83 -2.42 -6.56
C ASN A 187 -9.26 -3.07 -7.88
N ALA A 188 -8.46 -4.02 -8.34
CA ALA A 188 -8.57 -4.50 -9.71
C ALA A 188 -9.70 -5.50 -9.98
N ASN A 189 -10.52 -5.84 -8.98
CA ASN A 189 -11.69 -6.72 -9.12
C ASN A 189 -12.73 -6.25 -10.17
N ILE A 190 -12.59 -5.05 -10.73
CA ILE A 190 -13.64 -4.41 -11.55
C ILE A 190 -13.27 -4.26 -13.04
N ALA A 191 -12.00 -4.08 -13.45
CA ALA A 191 -11.59 -4.11 -14.86
C ALA A 191 -10.07 -3.90 -15.03
N GLY A 192 -9.35 -4.89 -15.56
CA GLY A 192 -8.14 -4.71 -16.39
C GLY A 192 -7.07 -3.72 -15.93
N GLY A 193 -6.88 -3.52 -14.63
CA GLY A 193 -5.98 -2.54 -14.01
C GLY A 193 -6.13 -2.52 -12.49
N GLY A 194 -5.13 -2.11 -11.72
CA GLY A 194 -5.23 -1.93 -10.27
C GLY A 194 -4.31 -2.80 -9.41
N VAL A 195 -4.33 -2.54 -8.10
CA VAL A 195 -3.68 -3.37 -7.07
C VAL A 195 -4.55 -4.59 -6.77
N TYR A 196 -4.02 -5.79 -7.06
CA TYR A 196 -4.60 -7.08 -6.73
C TYR A 196 -4.17 -7.52 -5.36
N SER A 197 -5.04 -7.51 -4.36
CA SER A 197 -4.65 -8.09 -3.07
C SER A 197 -4.34 -9.65 -3.03
N ALA A 198 -4.08 -10.43 -4.13
CA ALA A 198 -3.78 -11.91 -4.14
C ALA A 198 -2.85 -12.44 -5.28
N LEU A 199 -2.19 -13.60 -5.06
CA LEU A 199 -1.32 -14.38 -5.99
C LEU A 199 -1.99 -15.73 -6.49
N PRO A 200 -1.58 -16.37 -7.62
CA PRO A 200 -2.49 -16.69 -8.76
C PRO A 200 -3.25 -18.03 -8.90
N SER A 201 -4.31 -17.94 -9.71
CA SER A 201 -4.82 -18.86 -10.76
C SER A 201 -5.91 -19.92 -10.49
N ASN A 202 -6.33 -20.20 -9.24
CA ASN A 202 -7.48 -21.10 -8.98
C ASN A 202 -8.34 -20.71 -7.74
N GLY A 203 -8.25 -19.46 -7.29
CA GLY A 203 -8.91 -18.99 -6.07
C GLY A 203 -10.23 -18.24 -6.31
N THR A 204 -11.30 -18.74 -5.71
CA THR A 204 -12.63 -18.14 -5.52
C THR A 204 -12.54 -16.90 -4.57
N PRO A 205 -13.63 -16.14 -4.27
CA PRO A 205 -13.61 -14.74 -3.78
C PRO A 205 -13.12 -14.50 -2.33
N TYR A 206 -12.11 -15.25 -1.87
CA TYR A 206 -11.66 -15.29 -0.49
C TYR A 206 -10.13 -15.43 -0.43
N ARG A 207 -9.43 -14.37 -0.04
CA ARG A 207 -7.96 -14.32 -0.01
C ARG A 207 -7.40 -15.03 1.21
N ARG A 208 -6.82 -16.21 1.01
CA ARG A 208 -6.39 -17.09 2.09
C ARG A 208 -5.02 -16.70 2.64
N PHE A 209 -4.88 -16.74 3.95
CA PHE A 209 -3.61 -16.64 4.65
C PHE A 209 -3.54 -17.77 5.68
N THR A 210 -2.34 -18.30 5.88
CA THR A 210 -2.06 -19.20 6.99
C THR A 210 -1.80 -18.38 8.26
N PHE A 211 -1.98 -18.99 9.43
CA PHE A 211 -1.51 -18.44 10.69
C PHE A 211 -0.98 -19.57 11.59
N ALA A 212 0.08 -19.28 12.33
CA ALA A 212 0.62 -20.15 13.36
C ALA A 212 -0.32 -20.19 14.59
N PRO A 213 -0.18 -21.20 15.48
CA PRO A 213 -0.99 -21.31 16.70
C PRO A 213 -0.99 -19.99 17.49
N PRO A 214 -2.17 -19.36 17.69
CA PRO A 214 -2.26 -18.11 18.41
C PRO A 214 -1.76 -18.10 19.86
N SER A 215 -1.64 -19.27 20.50
CA SER A 215 -1.05 -19.43 21.83
C SER A 215 0.46 -19.19 21.86
N GLU A 216 1.13 -19.35 20.72
CA GLU A 216 2.59 -19.19 20.56
C GLU A 216 2.95 -17.97 19.69
N TRP A 217 2.05 -17.59 18.79
CA TRP A 217 2.27 -16.58 17.76
C TRP A 217 1.13 -15.60 17.71
N SER A 218 1.44 -14.35 17.39
CA SER A 218 0.41 -13.37 17.08
C SER A 218 0.42 -13.07 15.60
N THR A 219 -0.74 -13.19 14.96
CA THR A 219 -0.96 -12.78 13.59
C THR A 219 -1.59 -11.40 13.56
N ARG A 220 -0.91 -10.45 12.91
CA ARG A 220 -1.30 -9.06 12.78
C ARG A 220 -1.32 -8.65 11.31
N PHE A 221 -2.24 -7.76 10.98
CA PHE A 221 -2.42 -7.22 9.64
C PHE A 221 -2.25 -5.72 9.67
N PHE A 222 -1.37 -5.19 8.84
CA PHE A 222 -1.33 -3.77 8.52
C PHE A 222 -2.22 -3.54 7.32
N VAL A 223 -3.28 -2.78 7.53
CA VAL A 223 -4.34 -2.53 6.55
C VAL A 223 -4.22 -1.09 6.12
N THR A 224 -4.01 -0.88 4.82
CA THR A 224 -3.96 0.45 4.19
C THR A 224 -5.10 0.54 3.19
N PRO A 225 -6.17 1.31 3.50
CA PRO A 225 -7.24 1.58 2.56
C PRO A 225 -6.71 2.22 1.28
N ILE A 226 -7.22 1.79 0.13
CA ILE A 226 -6.88 2.27 -1.22
C ILE A 226 -8.16 2.64 -1.99
N GLY A 227 -8.03 3.15 -3.21
CA GLY A 227 -9.15 3.60 -4.05
C GLY A 227 -9.36 5.11 -3.97
N ALA A 228 -9.65 5.79 -5.08
CA ALA A 228 -9.75 7.27 -5.15
C ALA A 228 -8.56 8.00 -4.48
N ASN A 229 -8.59 9.33 -4.43
CA ASN A 229 -7.36 10.07 -4.21
C ASN A 229 -6.74 9.92 -2.80
N MET A 230 -5.75 9.03 -2.65
CA MET A 230 -5.06 8.76 -1.39
C MET A 230 -4.29 9.98 -0.83
N ASP A 231 -3.92 10.95 -1.67
CA ASP A 231 -3.16 12.13 -1.23
C ASP A 231 -3.97 13.06 -0.29
N SER A 232 -5.29 13.11 -0.50
CA SER A 232 -6.17 14.15 0.04
C SER A 232 -7.45 13.58 0.64
N ALA A 233 -7.86 12.38 0.23
CA ALA A 233 -9.01 11.71 0.80
C ALA A 233 -8.61 10.92 2.05
N GLN A 234 -9.48 10.97 3.06
CA GLN A 234 -9.37 10.08 4.20
C GLN A 234 -10.15 8.80 3.94
N LEU A 235 -9.44 7.83 3.38
CA LEU A 235 -10.01 6.55 3.00
C LEU A 235 -10.25 5.64 4.21
N THR A 236 -11.26 4.79 4.08
CA THR A 236 -11.65 3.81 5.09
C THR A 236 -11.98 2.50 4.41
N ALA A 237 -11.52 1.38 4.98
CA ALA A 237 -11.79 0.04 4.48
C ALA A 237 -12.36 -0.85 5.59
N PRO A 238 -13.43 -1.62 5.33
CA PRO A 238 -13.86 -2.69 6.22
C PRO A 238 -12.98 -3.93 6.02
N VAL A 239 -12.52 -4.51 7.13
CA VAL A 239 -11.78 -5.77 7.16
C VAL A 239 -12.45 -6.78 8.06
N SER A 240 -12.52 -8.02 7.60
CA SER A 240 -13.09 -9.14 8.32
C SER A 240 -12.44 -10.45 7.90
N VAL A 241 -12.66 -11.51 8.67
CA VAL A 241 -12.30 -12.88 8.26
C VAL A 241 -13.56 -13.56 7.71
N ALA A 242 -13.51 -14.08 6.49
CA ALA A 242 -14.66 -14.71 5.83
C ALA A 242 -14.78 -16.19 6.18
N ASP A 243 -13.69 -16.95 6.02
CA ASP A 243 -13.62 -18.36 6.40
C ASP A 243 -12.45 -18.58 7.36
N LEU A 244 -12.57 -19.57 8.25
CA LEU A 244 -11.51 -19.97 9.17
C LEU A 244 -11.52 -21.48 9.38
N TYR A 245 -10.33 -22.06 9.23
CA TYR A 245 -10.05 -23.47 9.37
C TYR A 245 -8.89 -23.66 10.32
N ASP A 246 -8.98 -24.68 11.19
CA ASP A 246 -7.82 -25.11 11.97
C ASP A 246 -6.81 -25.89 11.12
N ARG A 247 -5.66 -26.25 11.70
CA ARG A 247 -4.65 -27.10 11.02
C ARG A 247 -5.11 -28.52 10.73
N ASP A 248 -6.12 -29.02 11.44
CA ASP A 248 -6.73 -30.33 11.19
C ASP A 248 -7.76 -30.28 10.04
N GLY A 249 -7.89 -29.11 9.39
CA GLY A 249 -8.79 -28.88 8.26
C GLY A 249 -10.25 -28.73 8.64
N GLN A 250 -10.57 -28.60 9.93
CA GLN A 250 -11.93 -28.41 10.40
C GLN A 250 -12.34 -26.94 10.23
N SER A 251 -13.43 -26.72 9.50
CA SER A 251 -14.06 -25.40 9.43
C SER A 251 -14.60 -25.02 10.79
N ARG A 252 -14.37 -23.76 11.19
CA ARG A 252 -14.97 -23.20 12.40
C ARG A 252 -16.14 -22.32 11.97
N PRO A 253 -17.40 -22.66 12.30
CA PRO A 253 -18.52 -21.74 12.08
C PRO A 253 -18.41 -20.60 13.09
N PHE A 254 -18.55 -19.37 12.62
CA PHE A 254 -18.41 -18.18 13.46
C PHE A 254 -19.15 -16.99 12.86
N THR A 255 -19.39 -15.97 13.69
CA THR A 255 -19.84 -14.68 13.19
C THR A 255 -18.62 -13.80 12.98
N SER A 256 -18.34 -13.48 11.71
CA SER A 256 -17.25 -12.59 11.36
C SER A 256 -17.41 -11.21 12.01
N ILE A 257 -16.35 -10.72 12.66
CA ILE A 257 -16.32 -9.36 13.19
C ILE A 257 -15.74 -8.45 12.12
N VAL A 258 -16.53 -7.47 11.69
CA VAL A 258 -16.10 -6.45 10.73
C VAL A 258 -15.52 -5.27 11.48
N LEU A 259 -14.26 -4.94 11.20
CA LEU A 259 -13.60 -3.75 11.71
C LEU A 259 -13.40 -2.73 10.61
N SER A 260 -13.70 -1.47 10.92
CA SER A 260 -13.36 -0.35 10.06
C SER A 260 -11.91 0.06 10.34
N VAL A 261 -11.15 0.32 9.27
CA VAL A 261 -9.79 0.87 9.34
C VAL A 261 -9.74 2.15 8.53
N THR A 262 -9.38 3.25 9.18
CA THR A 262 -9.12 4.53 8.52
C THR A 262 -7.63 4.76 8.49
N CYS A 263 -7.08 5.16 7.33
CA CYS A 263 -5.62 5.20 7.13
C CYS A 263 -4.94 3.85 7.41
N THR A 264 -3.61 3.80 7.51
CA THR A 264 -2.93 2.57 7.91
C THR A 264 -3.16 2.25 9.38
N ALA A 265 -3.70 1.07 9.69
CA ALA A 265 -3.80 0.57 11.06
C ALA A 265 -3.36 -0.89 11.18
N ALA A 266 -2.97 -1.29 12.39
CA ALA A 266 -2.73 -2.70 12.68
C ALA A 266 -3.97 -3.33 13.34
N VAL A 267 -4.33 -4.52 12.86
CA VAL A 267 -5.46 -5.32 13.32
C VAL A 267 -4.95 -6.71 13.67
N ASP A 268 -5.26 -7.21 14.86
CA ASP A 268 -4.89 -8.57 15.26
C ASP A 268 -5.98 -9.56 14.84
N LEU A 269 -5.59 -10.80 14.47
CA LEU A 269 -6.54 -11.85 14.08
C LEU A 269 -7.64 -12.07 15.14
N ARG A 270 -7.27 -11.96 16.41
CA ARG A 270 -8.19 -12.10 17.56
C ARG A 270 -9.36 -11.12 17.53
N ASP A 271 -9.16 -9.94 16.94
CA ASP A 271 -10.19 -8.91 16.90
C ASP A 271 -11.21 -9.14 15.77
N LEU A 272 -10.94 -10.10 14.88
CA LEU A 272 -11.76 -10.39 13.71
C LEU A 272 -12.64 -11.65 13.91
N VAL A 273 -12.46 -12.36 15.01
CA VAL A 273 -13.15 -13.63 15.31
C VAL A 273 -13.71 -13.61 16.72
N ASP A 274 -14.80 -14.33 16.96
CA ASP A 274 -15.36 -14.43 18.30
C ASP A 274 -14.54 -15.35 19.22
N SER A 275 -14.77 -15.24 20.53
CA SER A 275 -14.01 -15.99 21.55
C SER A 275 -14.12 -17.51 21.41
N SER A 276 -15.24 -18.02 20.88
CA SER A 276 -15.43 -19.47 20.74
C SER A 276 -14.59 -20.01 19.59
N THR A 277 -14.54 -19.27 18.48
CA THR A 277 -13.67 -19.57 17.34
C THR A 277 -12.20 -19.43 17.71
N TRP A 278 -11.85 -18.37 18.44
CA TRP A 278 -10.49 -18.16 18.92
C TRP A 278 -10.01 -19.35 19.74
N ALA A 279 -10.77 -19.79 20.75
CA ALA A 279 -10.42 -20.95 21.57
C ALA A 279 -10.24 -22.24 20.76
N ALA A 280 -10.96 -22.38 19.65
CA ALA A 280 -10.90 -23.56 18.79
C ALA A 280 -9.66 -23.62 17.89
N VAL A 281 -8.97 -22.49 17.67
CA VAL A 281 -7.73 -22.42 16.87
C VAL A 281 -6.52 -21.98 17.65
N GLU A 282 -6.69 -21.48 18.88
CA GLU A 282 -5.63 -20.92 19.71
C GLU A 282 -4.40 -21.83 19.82
N ASN A 283 -4.60 -23.14 19.97
CA ASN A 283 -3.50 -24.10 20.13
C ASN A 283 -3.12 -24.85 18.86
N THR A 284 -3.85 -24.67 17.76
CA THR A 284 -3.64 -25.43 16.52
C THR A 284 -3.17 -24.54 15.38
N GLY A 285 -3.53 -23.26 15.37
CA GLY A 285 -3.34 -22.38 14.22
C GLY A 285 -4.23 -22.83 13.05
N GLY A 286 -3.90 -22.40 11.83
CA GLY A 286 -4.63 -22.86 10.66
C GLY A 286 -4.50 -21.93 9.47
N TRP A 287 -5.61 -21.76 8.76
CA TRP A 287 -5.72 -20.81 7.66
C TRP A 287 -7.10 -20.18 7.63
N ALA A 288 -7.15 -18.96 7.15
CA ALA A 288 -8.36 -18.16 7.08
C ALA A 288 -8.37 -17.38 5.77
N SER A 289 -9.51 -16.81 5.44
CA SER A 289 -9.64 -15.92 4.29
C SER A 289 -10.10 -14.53 4.71
N PHE A 290 -9.66 -13.49 4.00
CA PHE A 290 -10.14 -12.13 4.21
C PHE A 290 -11.46 -11.88 3.50
N GLY A 291 -12.39 -11.25 4.21
CA GLY A 291 -13.43 -10.41 3.64
C GLY A 291 -12.96 -8.96 3.74
N ALA A 292 -12.44 -8.40 2.65
CA ALA A 292 -11.99 -7.00 2.63
C ALA A 292 -12.38 -6.34 1.31
N ASN A 293 -12.76 -5.07 1.39
CA ASN A 293 -12.97 -4.20 0.24
C ASN A 293 -11.89 -3.10 0.25
N ASP A 294 -11.29 -2.87 -0.90
CA ASP A 294 -10.46 -1.69 -1.23
C ASP A 294 -9.36 -1.38 -0.20
N ALA A 295 -8.53 -2.39 0.08
CA ALA A 295 -7.35 -2.24 0.94
C ALA A 295 -6.16 -3.09 0.47
N VAL A 296 -4.97 -2.57 0.71
CA VAL A 296 -3.71 -3.34 0.73
C VAL A 296 -3.50 -3.89 2.12
N ILE A 297 -3.19 -5.18 2.21
CA ILE A 297 -3.00 -5.89 3.48
C ILE A 297 -1.61 -6.50 3.51
N TYR A 298 -0.84 -6.13 4.53
CA TYR A 298 0.44 -6.75 4.86
C TYR A 298 0.29 -7.60 6.11
N LYS A 299 0.61 -8.89 6.03
CA LYS A 299 0.55 -9.82 7.16
C LYS A 299 1.89 -9.88 7.88
N LEU A 300 1.84 -9.90 9.20
CA LEU A 300 2.98 -10.11 10.09
C LEU A 300 2.67 -11.21 11.12
N GLU A 301 3.58 -12.16 11.27
CA GLU A 301 3.59 -13.12 12.37
C GLU A 301 4.79 -12.89 13.28
N TYR A 302 4.51 -12.68 14.56
CA TYR A 302 5.52 -12.47 15.58
C TYR A 302 5.30 -13.43 16.74
N SER A 303 6.39 -14.01 17.24
CA SER A 303 6.33 -14.83 18.46
C SER A 303 6.49 -13.94 19.69
N SER A 304 5.70 -14.20 20.72
CA SER A 304 5.90 -13.64 22.06
C SER A 304 6.79 -14.53 22.93
N ASP A 305 7.26 -15.66 22.41
CA ASP A 305 8.13 -16.59 23.15
C ASP A 305 9.52 -15.95 23.37
N PRO A 306 10.00 -15.87 24.62
CA PRO A 306 11.34 -15.39 24.94
C PRO A 306 12.46 -16.16 24.23
N GLN A 307 12.24 -17.43 23.88
CA GLN A 307 13.21 -18.24 23.12
C GLN A 307 13.44 -17.68 21.72
N TYR A 308 12.40 -17.10 21.11
CA TYR A 308 12.47 -16.48 19.79
C TYR A 308 12.68 -14.97 19.86
N ASN A 309 12.79 -14.39 21.07
CA ASN A 309 13.16 -13.00 21.34
C ASN A 309 12.36 -11.94 20.53
N GLY A 310 11.08 -12.17 20.28
CA GLY A 310 10.25 -11.24 19.47
C GLY A 310 10.53 -11.29 17.96
N THR A 311 11.27 -12.29 17.47
CA THR A 311 11.56 -12.41 16.05
C THR A 311 10.26 -12.54 15.23
N VAL A 312 10.17 -11.67 14.23
CA VAL A 312 9.24 -11.85 13.13
C VAL A 312 9.72 -13.05 12.34
N ASN A 313 8.86 -14.05 12.20
CA ASN A 313 9.20 -15.24 11.44
C ASN A 313 8.54 -15.25 10.05
N ASN A 314 7.56 -14.37 9.83
CA ASN A 314 6.95 -14.23 8.52
C ASN A 314 6.28 -12.86 8.35
N GLY A 315 6.83 -12.02 7.48
CA GLY A 315 6.22 -10.76 7.05
C GLY A 315 6.10 -10.78 5.53
N PHE A 316 4.88 -10.67 5.00
CA PHE A 316 4.67 -10.63 3.57
C PHE A 316 3.43 -9.83 3.20
N LEU A 317 3.53 -9.16 2.07
CA LEU A 317 2.41 -8.46 1.45
C LEU A 317 1.44 -9.53 0.94
N LEU A 318 0.19 -9.48 1.41
CA LEU A 318 -0.85 -10.33 0.84
C LEU A 318 -1.27 -9.82 -0.53
N SER A 319 -1.01 -8.54 -0.79
CA SER A 319 -1.33 -7.83 -2.03
C SER A 319 -0.22 -7.82 -3.08
N ASP A 320 -0.58 -7.62 -4.33
CA ASP A 320 0.30 -7.60 -5.50
C ASP A 320 -0.21 -6.57 -6.53
N SER A 321 0.70 -6.05 -7.35
CA SER A 321 0.43 -5.07 -8.42
C SER A 321 -0.12 -5.70 -9.70
N ALA A 322 0.03 -7.02 -9.88
CA ALA A 322 -0.33 -7.69 -11.12
C ALA A 322 -1.67 -8.45 -11.03
N LEU A 323 -2.42 -8.42 -12.14
CA LEU A 323 -3.41 -9.46 -12.46
C LEU A 323 -2.72 -10.83 -12.32
N PRO A 324 -3.21 -11.75 -11.48
CA PRO A 324 -2.72 -13.12 -11.48
C PRO A 324 -2.86 -13.81 -12.85
#